data_AF-A0A812P648-F1
#
_entry.id   AF-A0A812P648-F1
#
_cell.length_a   1.000
_cell.length_b   1.000
_cell.length_c   1.000
_cell.angle_alpha   90.00
_cell.angle_beta   90.00
_cell.angle_gamma   90.00
#
_symmetry.space_group_name_H-M   'P 1'
#
loop_
_entity.id
_entity.type
_entity.pdbx_description
1 polymer ?
#
loop_
_entity_poly.entity_id
_entity_poly.type
_entity_poly.pdbx_seq_one_letter_code
_entity_poly.pdbx_strand_id
1 'polypeptide(L)'
;MAPATPVSGLFADVQVAYMPFERNWQHLDGDPSFFFLEVGANNHELERDFLEPMLQDRSGSGDAGGFLISFEPLLDKYGFLLSYGAPSIHFASLGLQHRRALVLPYAVSTCDGPTATFHVAPIDGCSSLRAPASDFKRHNRDETRYTKSWPKWVEENCTALAEHRDVPCISLAKVLADWLAGRPIARMKIDAQGSDLDVVKSAGPYLKQLLFVVMETQGTFEAPLYEGQASCDQVQAEMRALGFILADTRSLPACNRTGALPYPFHEEDIAFVRRELHHLWRDFYHEHPYCQHGIVSAAGACGGPYCMAPEFKLHVNRSGGCADLIQDTLVFSSHPVGMVLLWTSGACWGNIQVSMDGGSLIVQVLQGRARGRRHCPSKFDAVQSLHGPIVRVRSGRGSSSDQRVQMLLLPGFLNITSAKLEEAFEYFLFVVDNSGASDFHLIWPCACAELPADALPHRISVEYRLVNQPSGSTCAMEKIEDQVIPRGIWQGLFKQA
;
A
#
# COMPACT_ATOMS: atom_id res chain seq x y z
N MET A 1 35.34 16.24 30.51
CA MET A 1 34.27 15.22 30.45
C MET A 1 33.86 14.91 31.87
N ALA A 2 32.61 15.15 32.24
CA ALA A 2 32.10 14.67 33.52
C ALA A 2 32.10 13.13 33.50
N PRO A 3 32.47 12.46 34.61
CA PRO A 3 32.42 11.01 34.66
C PRO A 3 30.97 10.56 34.47
N ALA A 4 30.75 9.61 33.54
CA ALA A 4 29.44 9.00 33.35
C ALA A 4 28.97 8.42 34.69
N THR A 5 27.78 8.82 35.13
CA THR A 5 27.10 8.21 36.26
C THR A 5 27.02 6.70 36.00
N PRO A 6 27.42 5.83 36.95
CA PRO A 6 27.36 4.39 36.75
C PRO A 6 25.90 3.99 36.53
N VAL A 7 25.61 3.48 35.33
CA VAL A 7 24.29 2.95 35.00
C VAL A 7 24.08 1.72 35.87
N SER A 8 23.12 1.76 36.79
CA SER A 8 22.80 0.63 37.67
C SER A 8 21.94 -0.38 36.91
N GLY A 9 22.46 -1.59 36.64
CA GLY A 9 21.70 -2.62 35.95
C GLY A 9 22.50 -3.91 35.68
N LEU A 10 21.80 -4.93 35.20
CA LEU A 10 22.40 -6.13 34.60
C LEU A 10 22.53 -5.90 33.08
N PHE A 11 23.70 -6.18 32.53
CA PHE A 11 23.99 -6.02 31.12
C PHE A 11 24.47 -7.34 30.52
N ALA A 12 24.06 -7.60 29.28
CA ALA A 12 24.52 -8.72 28.49
C ALA A 12 24.67 -8.28 27.04
N ASP A 13 25.76 -8.68 26.39
CA ASP A 13 25.93 -8.50 24.95
C ASP A 13 25.11 -9.58 24.22
N VAL A 14 24.08 -9.15 23.51
CA VAL A 14 23.18 -10.04 22.76
C VAL A 14 23.31 -9.75 21.29
N GLN A 15 23.62 -10.79 20.50
CA GLN A 15 23.59 -10.68 19.04
C GLN A 15 22.13 -10.72 18.55
N VAL A 16 21.63 -9.59 18.05
CA VAL A 16 20.27 -9.48 17.50
C VAL A 16 20.21 -9.80 16.00
N ALA A 17 21.24 -9.40 15.26
CA ALA A 17 21.33 -9.57 13.80
C ALA A 17 22.75 -10.01 13.39
N TYR A 18 22.88 -10.54 12.17
CA TYR A 18 24.18 -10.87 11.59
C TYR A 18 24.92 -9.64 11.07
N MET A 19 26.25 -9.71 11.12
CA MET A 19 27.18 -8.84 10.38
C MET A 19 28.12 -9.71 9.51
N PRO A 20 28.46 -9.29 8.28
CA PRO A 20 27.93 -8.13 7.56
C PRO A 20 26.40 -8.26 7.33
N PHE A 21 25.71 -7.11 7.23
CA PHE A 21 24.26 -7.03 7.49
C PHE A 21 23.42 -7.80 6.46
N GLU A 22 23.94 -7.98 5.23
CA GLU A 22 23.31 -8.77 4.17
C GLU A 22 23.11 -10.25 4.52
N ARG A 23 23.84 -10.76 5.52
CA ARG A 23 23.67 -12.13 6.01
C ARG A 23 22.26 -12.40 6.56
N ASN A 24 21.52 -11.36 6.94
CA ASN A 24 20.16 -11.51 7.45
C ASN A 24 19.12 -11.86 6.38
N TRP A 25 19.47 -11.85 5.09
CA TRP A 25 18.59 -12.28 4.00
C TRP A 25 19.25 -13.26 3.03
N GLN A 26 20.40 -13.84 3.40
CA GLN A 26 21.09 -14.85 2.59
C GLN A 26 20.33 -16.18 2.48
N HIS A 27 19.34 -16.43 3.34
CA HIS A 27 18.47 -17.61 3.26
C HIS A 27 17.34 -17.46 2.24
N LEU A 28 17.22 -16.30 1.58
CA LEU A 28 16.28 -16.07 0.49
C LEU A 28 16.87 -16.57 -0.83
N ASP A 29 15.99 -16.91 -1.78
CA ASP A 29 16.39 -17.43 -3.10
C ASP A 29 17.06 -16.36 -3.99
N GLY A 30 16.95 -15.09 -3.60
CA GLY A 30 17.57 -13.94 -4.24
C GLY A 30 17.67 -12.73 -3.31
N ASP A 31 18.46 -11.75 -3.73
CA ASP A 31 18.60 -10.48 -3.02
C ASP A 31 17.29 -9.66 -3.11
N PRO A 32 16.78 -9.07 -2.01
CA PRO A 32 15.51 -8.35 -2.02
C PRO A 32 15.47 -7.22 -3.07
N SER A 33 14.38 -7.17 -3.82
CA SER A 33 14.10 -6.11 -4.80
C SER A 33 13.75 -4.78 -4.11
N PHE A 34 13.18 -4.86 -2.91
CA PHE A 34 12.71 -3.72 -2.13
C PHE A 34 13.18 -3.80 -0.68
N PHE A 35 13.55 -2.64 -0.13
CA PHE A 35 13.76 -2.48 1.30
C PHE A 35 12.70 -1.56 1.88
N PHE A 36 12.14 -1.98 3.01
CA PHE A 36 11.16 -1.23 3.77
C PHE A 36 11.69 -0.94 5.17
N LEU A 37 11.35 0.22 5.71
CA LEU A 37 11.67 0.61 7.07
C LEU A 37 10.39 0.93 7.84
N GLU A 38 10.34 0.52 9.09
CA GLU A 38 9.29 0.85 10.03
C GLU A 38 9.94 1.35 11.32
N VAL A 39 9.64 2.58 11.73
CA VAL A 39 10.21 3.19 12.94
C VAL A 39 9.08 3.42 13.93
N GLY A 40 9.18 2.84 15.12
CA GLY A 40 8.12 2.86 16.12
C GLY A 40 7.08 1.76 15.90
N ALA A 41 7.54 0.55 15.57
CA ALA A 41 6.67 -0.57 15.18
C ALA A 41 5.66 -0.98 16.26
N ASN A 42 5.93 -0.68 17.55
CA ASN A 42 5.05 -0.95 18.67
C ASN A 42 4.48 -2.39 18.69
N ASN A 43 3.19 -2.58 18.95
CA ASN A 43 2.51 -3.87 19.00
C ASN A 43 1.17 -3.92 18.23
N HIS A 44 0.86 -2.91 17.42
CA HIS A 44 -0.36 -2.78 16.64
C HIS A 44 -0.05 -2.18 15.26
N GLU A 45 -0.94 -2.40 14.29
CA GLU A 45 -0.81 -1.81 12.93
C GLU A 45 0.56 -2.04 12.27
N LEU A 46 1.09 -3.25 12.43
CA LEU A 46 2.43 -3.61 11.99
C LEU A 46 2.55 -3.56 10.46
N GLU A 47 3.55 -2.83 9.96
CA GLU A 47 3.83 -2.70 8.52
C GLU A 47 4.07 -4.04 7.85
N ARG A 48 4.56 -5.06 8.58
CA ARG A 48 4.73 -6.40 8.01
C ARG A 48 3.41 -7.01 7.53
N ASP A 49 2.31 -6.78 8.27
CA ASP A 49 1.01 -7.40 7.98
C ASP A 49 0.40 -6.72 6.73
N PHE A 50 0.60 -5.41 6.63
CA PHE A 50 0.25 -4.60 5.48
C PHE A 50 1.11 -4.92 4.24
N LEU A 51 2.43 -5.02 4.41
CA LEU A 51 3.40 -5.25 3.35
C LEU A 51 3.52 -6.72 2.94
N GLU A 52 2.85 -7.66 3.60
CA GLU A 52 3.03 -9.10 3.39
C GLU A 52 3.06 -9.50 1.91
N PRO A 53 2.13 -9.01 1.05
CA PRO A 53 2.15 -9.40 -0.37
C PRO A 53 3.29 -8.75 -1.19
N MET A 54 3.96 -7.72 -0.69
CA MET A 54 5.22 -7.16 -1.22
C MET A 54 6.46 -7.84 -0.64
N LEU A 55 6.37 -8.35 0.59
CA LEU A 55 7.45 -9.13 1.18
C LEU A 55 7.59 -10.47 0.45
N GLN A 56 6.47 -11.14 0.16
CA GLN A 56 6.48 -12.46 -0.45
C GLN A 56 7.27 -12.53 -1.77
N ASP A 57 8.01 -13.63 -1.91
CA ASP A 57 8.68 -14.01 -3.15
C ASP A 57 7.63 -14.31 -4.22
N ARG A 58 7.76 -13.71 -5.39
CA ARG A 58 6.93 -14.04 -6.55
C ARG A 58 7.73 -14.85 -7.54
N SER A 59 8.35 -15.91 -7.04
CA SER A 59 9.13 -16.89 -7.81
C SER A 59 8.32 -17.36 -9.01
N GLY A 60 8.67 -16.83 -10.19
CA GLY A 60 7.87 -16.91 -11.42
C GLY A 60 7.99 -15.62 -12.25
N SER A 61 7.94 -14.45 -11.60
CA SER A 61 8.09 -13.14 -12.26
C SER A 61 9.53 -12.59 -12.23
N GLY A 62 10.47 -13.30 -11.57
CA GLY A 62 11.84 -12.84 -11.36
C GLY A 62 11.97 -11.73 -10.30
N ASP A 63 10.91 -11.46 -9.53
CA ASP A 63 10.92 -10.47 -8.45
C ASP A 63 11.16 -11.18 -7.10
N ALA A 64 12.32 -10.92 -6.50
CA ALA A 64 12.75 -11.53 -5.24
C ALA A 64 12.00 -10.99 -4.01
N GLY A 65 10.97 -10.16 -4.18
CA GLY A 65 10.15 -9.60 -3.11
C GLY A 65 10.89 -8.55 -2.27
N GLY A 66 10.29 -8.15 -1.16
CA GLY A 66 10.83 -7.15 -0.26
C GLY A 66 11.47 -7.72 1.01
N PHE A 67 12.13 -6.83 1.75
CA PHE A 67 12.66 -7.09 3.08
C PHE A 67 12.38 -5.89 4.00
N LEU A 68 11.77 -6.14 5.15
CA LEU A 68 11.40 -5.12 6.14
C LEU A 68 12.39 -5.09 7.30
N ILE A 69 12.76 -3.88 7.74
CA ILE A 69 13.51 -3.66 8.98
C ILE A 69 12.69 -2.74 9.87
N SER A 70 12.24 -3.27 10.99
CA SER A 70 11.47 -2.56 12.00
C SER A 70 12.34 -2.14 13.17
N PHE A 71 12.01 -1.02 13.80
CA PHE A 71 12.70 -0.47 14.98
C PHE A 71 11.73 -0.27 16.13
N GLU A 72 12.04 -0.87 17.29
CA GLU A 72 11.22 -0.78 18.50
C GLU A 72 12.10 -0.76 19.76
N PRO A 73 12.33 0.41 20.40
CA PRO A 73 13.23 0.53 21.54
C PRO A 73 12.70 -0.08 22.86
N LEU A 74 11.39 -0.27 23.02
CA LEU A 74 10.82 -0.86 24.23
C LEU A 74 10.97 -2.38 24.19
N LEU A 75 11.78 -2.93 25.10
CA LEU A 75 12.14 -4.36 25.08
C LEU A 75 10.94 -5.31 25.24
N ASP A 76 9.89 -4.90 25.95
CA ASP A 76 8.65 -5.67 26.07
C ASP A 76 7.88 -5.75 24.74
N LYS A 77 7.88 -4.66 23.97
CA LYS A 77 7.27 -4.59 22.63
C LYS A 77 8.11 -5.27 21.57
N TYR A 78 9.43 -5.07 21.62
CA TYR A 78 10.39 -5.86 20.87
C TYR A 78 10.17 -7.38 21.09
N GLY A 79 10.08 -7.82 22.34
CA GLY A 79 9.82 -9.22 22.69
C GLY A 79 8.47 -9.73 22.15
N PHE A 80 7.44 -8.90 22.18
CA PHE A 80 6.15 -9.19 21.57
C PHE A 80 6.29 -9.41 20.05
N LEU A 81 6.98 -8.51 19.33
CA LEU A 81 7.18 -8.62 17.88
C LEU A 81 7.92 -9.92 17.50
N LEU A 82 8.92 -10.34 18.30
CA LEU A 82 9.63 -11.60 18.11
C LEU A 82 8.75 -12.84 18.26
N SER A 83 7.75 -12.78 19.15
CA SER A 83 6.87 -13.92 19.42
C SER A 83 6.03 -14.35 18.20
N TYR A 84 5.78 -13.45 17.26
CA TYR A 84 5.03 -13.74 16.04
C TYR A 84 5.85 -14.50 14.99
N GLY A 85 7.16 -14.24 14.95
CA GLY A 85 8.07 -14.82 13.98
C GLY A 85 8.50 -16.26 14.28
N ALA A 86 8.05 -16.82 15.42
CA ALA A 86 8.56 -18.07 15.95
C ALA A 86 7.62 -19.27 15.76
N PRO A 87 7.41 -19.80 14.54
CA PRO A 87 6.92 -21.15 14.38
C PRO A 87 8.08 -22.07 13.99
N SER A 88 9.08 -22.33 14.86
CA SER A 88 9.88 -23.55 14.66
C SER A 88 10.77 -23.94 15.85
N ILE A 89 10.94 -25.25 15.96
CA ILE A 89 12.04 -25.97 16.62
C ILE A 89 13.45 -25.62 16.09
N HIS A 90 13.60 -24.65 15.17
CA HIS A 90 14.87 -24.30 14.53
C HIS A 90 15.42 -22.98 15.05
N PHE A 91 16.75 -22.90 15.14
CA PHE A 91 17.46 -21.69 15.54
C PHE A 91 17.32 -20.60 14.46
N ALA A 92 16.98 -19.39 14.87
CA ALA A 92 16.98 -18.18 14.05
C ALA A 92 17.69 -17.04 14.79
N SER A 93 18.16 -16.02 14.06
CA SER A 93 18.70 -14.80 14.69
C SER A 93 17.61 -14.13 15.52
N LEU A 94 17.96 -13.61 16.70
CA LEU A 94 16.98 -13.09 17.65
C LEU A 94 16.08 -12.00 17.05
N GLY A 95 16.59 -11.16 16.14
CA GLY A 95 15.79 -10.11 15.49
C GLY A 95 14.84 -10.58 14.38
N LEU A 96 14.82 -11.85 14.00
CA LEU A 96 13.98 -12.33 12.89
C LEU A 96 12.53 -12.50 13.34
N GLN A 97 11.67 -11.53 12.99
CA GLN A 97 10.23 -11.56 13.31
C GLN A 97 9.36 -12.10 12.16
N HIS A 98 9.94 -12.27 10.97
CA HIS A 98 9.30 -12.86 9.79
C HIS A 98 10.38 -13.43 8.87
N ARG A 99 10.06 -14.36 7.96
CA ARG A 99 11.05 -14.89 6.99
C ARG A 99 11.76 -13.78 6.20
N ARG A 100 11.09 -12.63 6.05
CA ARG A 100 11.55 -11.45 5.30
C ARG A 100 11.43 -10.15 6.09
N ALA A 101 11.43 -10.22 7.42
CA ALA A 101 11.48 -9.02 8.26
C ALA A 101 12.33 -9.21 9.52
N LEU A 102 13.12 -8.18 9.81
CA LEU A 102 13.83 -8.02 11.07
C LEU A 102 13.13 -6.99 11.96
N VAL A 103 13.29 -7.12 13.26
CA VAL A 103 13.04 -6.07 14.25
C VAL A 103 14.30 -5.87 15.07
N LEU A 104 14.62 -4.60 15.37
CA LEU A 104 15.83 -4.20 16.09
C LEU A 104 15.47 -3.28 17.27
N PRO A 105 16.09 -3.46 18.46
CA PRO A 105 15.75 -2.72 19.65
C PRO A 105 16.46 -1.36 19.72
N TYR A 106 16.28 -0.53 18.70
CA TYR A 106 16.83 0.83 18.65
C TYR A 106 15.73 1.86 18.52
N ALA A 107 15.91 2.99 19.19
CA ALA A 107 15.25 4.23 18.80
C ALA A 107 16.01 4.82 17.61
N VAL A 108 15.30 5.40 16.64
CA VAL A 108 15.92 6.04 15.48
C VAL A 108 15.79 7.55 15.61
N SER A 109 16.90 8.30 15.55
CA SER A 109 16.91 9.77 15.60
C SER A 109 18.30 10.33 15.27
N THR A 110 18.57 11.62 15.50
CA THR A 110 19.88 12.24 15.28
C THR A 110 20.96 11.85 16.30
N CYS A 111 20.58 11.14 17.37
CA CYS A 111 21.41 10.51 18.42
C CYS A 111 22.85 11.07 18.62
N ASP A 112 23.08 11.80 19.71
CA ASP A 112 24.41 12.33 20.06
C ASP A 112 25.40 11.27 20.61
N GLY A 113 24.90 10.05 20.87
CA GLY A 113 25.66 8.96 21.49
C GLY A 113 25.06 7.58 21.21
N PRO A 114 25.62 6.51 21.82
CA PRO A 114 25.15 5.14 21.63
C PRO A 114 23.77 4.86 22.24
N THR A 115 23.36 5.70 23.20
CA THR A 115 22.07 5.63 23.87
C THR A 115 21.41 7.01 23.90
N ALA A 116 20.10 7.03 24.11
CA ALA A 116 19.33 8.24 24.36
C ALA A 116 18.29 7.99 25.45
N THR A 117 17.89 9.04 26.15
CA THR A 117 16.81 8.97 27.15
C THR A 117 15.47 8.88 26.43
N PHE A 118 14.77 7.79 26.68
CA PHE A 118 13.41 7.52 26.23
C PHE A 118 12.43 7.79 27.36
N HIS A 119 11.34 8.47 27.05
CA HIS A 119 10.29 8.86 27.97
C HIS A 119 9.14 7.87 27.80
N VAL A 120 9.02 6.94 28.74
CA VAL A 120 8.01 5.88 28.67
C VAL A 120 6.72 6.40 29.27
N ALA A 121 5.64 6.34 28.50
CA ALA A 121 4.30 6.67 28.94
C ALA A 121 3.56 5.42 29.46
N PRO A 122 2.47 5.57 30.23
CA PRO A 122 1.57 4.47 30.61
C PRO A 122 1.05 3.62 29.45
N ILE A 123 0.96 4.19 28.24
CA ILE A 123 0.64 3.49 27.00
C ILE A 123 1.85 3.61 26.08
N ASP A 124 2.26 2.48 25.50
CA ASP A 124 3.45 2.35 24.66
C ASP A 124 3.40 3.24 23.42
N GLY A 125 2.23 3.33 22.79
CA GLY A 125 1.98 4.23 21.66
C GLY A 125 2.15 5.72 21.99
N CYS A 126 2.39 6.11 23.25
CA CYS A 126 2.69 7.49 23.64
C CYS A 126 4.12 7.67 24.18
N SER A 127 4.97 6.66 24.04
CA SER A 127 6.37 6.72 24.49
C SER A 127 7.26 7.30 23.41
N SER A 128 8.21 8.17 23.76
CA SER A 128 9.00 8.91 22.78
C SER A 128 10.40 9.25 23.27
N LEU A 129 11.31 9.53 22.32
CA LEU A 129 12.58 10.20 22.62
C LEU A 129 12.37 11.65 23.08
N ARG A 130 11.22 12.26 22.76
CA ARG A 130 10.85 13.59 23.25
C ARG A 130 10.08 13.47 24.56
N ALA A 131 10.36 14.39 25.49
CA ALA A 131 9.60 14.49 26.71
C ALA A 131 8.15 14.92 26.41
N PRO A 132 7.15 14.48 27.19
CA PRO A 132 5.81 15.04 27.10
C PRO A 132 5.83 16.55 27.36
N ALA A 133 5.04 17.32 26.60
CA ALA A 133 5.02 18.76 26.72
C ALA A 133 4.50 19.19 28.10
N SER A 134 5.34 19.88 28.86
CA SER A 134 5.03 20.33 30.23
C SER A 134 3.81 21.26 30.33
N ASP A 135 3.44 21.93 29.24
CA ASP A 135 2.27 22.80 29.16
C ASP A 135 1.10 22.24 28.33
N PHE A 136 1.15 20.96 27.96
CA PHE A 136 0.10 20.31 27.17
C PHE A 136 -1.29 20.55 27.74
N LYS A 137 -1.51 20.30 29.04
CA LYS A 137 -2.84 20.43 29.67
C LYS A 137 -3.40 21.85 29.61
N ARG A 138 -2.52 22.85 29.65
CA ARG A 138 -2.91 24.26 29.50
C ARG A 138 -3.33 24.52 28.06
N HIS A 139 -2.53 24.08 27.10
CA HIS A 139 -2.81 24.23 25.68
C HIS A 139 -4.05 23.45 25.23
N ASN A 140 -4.24 22.23 25.71
CA ASN A 140 -5.37 21.36 25.37
C ASN A 140 -6.73 21.96 25.79
N ARG A 141 -6.73 22.88 26.76
CA ARG A 141 -7.93 23.58 27.26
C ARG A 141 -8.10 24.98 26.68
N ASP A 142 -7.14 25.44 25.88
CA ASP A 142 -7.18 26.76 25.25
C ASP A 142 -7.97 26.71 23.94
N GLU A 143 -9.28 26.78 24.06
CA GLU A 143 -10.23 26.78 22.93
C GLU A 143 -10.08 28.02 22.01
N THR A 144 -9.34 29.06 22.45
CA THR A 144 -9.11 30.26 21.63
C THR A 144 -8.00 30.06 20.61
N ARG A 145 -7.06 29.15 20.91
CA ARG A 145 -5.89 28.86 20.08
C ARG A 145 -5.99 27.51 19.38
N TYR A 146 -6.62 26.55 20.03
CA TYR A 146 -6.77 25.19 19.55
C TYR A 146 -8.24 24.90 19.31
N THR A 147 -8.58 24.53 18.07
CA THR A 147 -9.98 24.34 17.68
C THR A 147 -10.54 23.00 18.13
N LYS A 148 -9.68 22.10 18.64
CA LYS A 148 -10.04 20.78 19.13
C LYS A 148 -9.19 20.47 20.36
N SER A 149 -9.81 19.85 21.35
CA SER A 149 -9.13 19.29 22.50
C SER A 149 -8.95 17.80 22.28
N TRP A 150 -7.76 17.31 22.59
CA TRP A 150 -7.46 15.90 22.63
C TRP A 150 -8.41 15.16 23.56
N PRO A 151 -8.76 13.89 23.26
CA PRO A 151 -9.56 13.07 24.15
C PRO A 151 -8.90 12.96 25.54
N LYS A 152 -9.74 12.87 26.58
CA LYS A 152 -9.26 12.81 27.98
C LYS A 152 -8.25 11.69 28.24
N TRP A 153 -8.40 10.55 27.56
CA TRP A 153 -7.47 9.44 27.70
C TRP A 153 -6.06 9.79 27.20
N VAL A 154 -5.93 10.63 26.16
CA VAL A 154 -4.63 11.12 25.68
C VAL A 154 -4.02 12.06 26.73
N GLU A 155 -4.80 12.99 27.25
CA GLU A 155 -4.35 13.87 28.33
C GLU A 155 -3.86 13.08 29.55
N GLU A 156 -4.55 12.00 29.92
CA GLU A 156 -4.21 11.19 31.10
C GLU A 156 -3.02 10.27 30.87
N ASN A 157 -2.92 9.64 29.69
CA ASN A 157 -1.94 8.59 29.44
C ASN A 157 -0.70 9.06 28.68
N CYS A 158 -0.81 10.03 27.77
CA CYS A 158 0.31 10.43 26.90
C CYS A 158 1.11 11.60 27.49
N THR A 159 0.55 12.31 28.46
CA THR A 159 1.26 13.37 29.19
C THR A 159 1.91 12.88 30.48
N ALA A 160 1.55 11.67 30.93
CA ALA A 160 2.10 11.07 32.12
C ALA A 160 3.42 10.36 31.78
N LEU A 161 4.45 10.65 32.57
CA LEU A 161 5.71 9.92 32.51
C LEU A 161 5.64 8.74 33.49
N ALA A 162 5.70 7.51 32.97
CA ALA A 162 5.80 6.31 33.78
C ALA A 162 7.25 6.12 34.28
N GLU A 163 8.23 6.26 33.38
CA GLU A 163 9.66 6.14 33.69
C GLU A 163 10.54 6.79 32.62
N HIS A 164 11.79 7.06 32.97
CA HIS A 164 12.86 7.31 32.01
C HIS A 164 13.66 6.04 31.77
N ARG A 165 14.00 5.77 30.52
CA ARG A 165 14.81 4.61 30.14
C ARG A 165 15.89 4.99 29.16
N ASP A 166 17.13 4.60 29.43
CA ASP A 166 18.18 4.70 28.42
C ASP A 166 18.01 3.56 27.42
N VAL A 167 17.80 3.92 26.15
CA VAL A 167 17.62 2.96 25.05
C VAL A 167 18.74 3.11 24.02
N PRO A 168 19.14 2.03 23.32
CA PRO A 168 20.03 2.16 22.18
C PRO A 168 19.46 3.13 21.14
N CYS A 169 20.29 4.03 20.64
CA CYS A 169 19.89 5.05 19.68
C CYS A 169 20.75 4.93 18.42
N ILE A 170 20.13 5.00 17.24
CA ILE A 170 20.82 4.97 15.96
C ILE A 170 20.30 6.05 15.00
N SER A 171 21.19 6.58 14.15
CA SER A 171 20.79 7.46 13.05
C SER A 171 20.41 6.68 11.81
N LEU A 172 19.44 7.21 11.07
CA LEU A 172 19.05 6.64 9.78
C LEU A 172 20.20 6.68 8.77
N ALA A 173 21.11 7.66 8.85
CA ALA A 173 22.33 7.69 8.05
C ALA A 173 23.16 6.42 8.22
N LYS A 174 23.32 5.93 9.47
CA LYS A 174 24.08 4.70 9.76
C LYS A 174 23.39 3.47 9.17
N VAL A 175 22.08 3.36 9.33
CA VAL A 175 21.28 2.25 8.74
C VAL A 175 21.44 2.23 7.22
N LEU A 176 21.23 3.38 6.58
CA LEU A 176 21.29 3.49 5.12
C LEU A 176 22.70 3.25 4.57
N ALA A 177 23.73 3.78 5.24
CA ALA A 177 25.12 3.66 4.80
C ALA A 177 25.70 2.27 5.07
N ASP A 178 25.65 1.83 6.33
CA ASP A 178 26.46 0.70 6.81
C ASP A 178 25.72 -0.62 6.66
N TRP A 179 24.40 -0.63 6.88
CA TRP A 179 23.60 -1.85 6.86
C TRP A 179 23.00 -2.13 5.49
N LEU A 180 22.56 -1.07 4.80
CA LEU A 180 21.92 -1.18 3.50
C LEU A 180 22.81 -0.76 2.33
N ALA A 181 24.07 -0.40 2.58
CA ALA A 181 25.05 -0.05 1.56
C ALA A 181 24.55 0.98 0.53
N GLY A 182 23.73 1.94 0.98
CA GLY A 182 23.15 2.99 0.14
C GLY A 182 22.02 2.56 -0.78
N ARG A 183 21.45 1.36 -0.60
CA ARG A 183 20.28 0.87 -1.35
C ARG A 183 19.05 1.75 -1.12
N PRO A 184 18.15 1.87 -2.12
CA PRO A 184 16.93 2.65 -1.97
C PRO A 184 15.93 1.98 -1.02
N ILE A 185 15.23 2.80 -0.25
CA ILE A 185 14.11 2.43 0.59
C ILE A 185 12.82 2.75 -0.16
N ALA A 186 12.09 1.69 -0.50
CA ALA A 186 10.84 1.77 -1.25
C ALA A 186 9.73 2.42 -0.44
N ARG A 187 9.68 2.19 0.88
CA ARG A 187 8.75 2.82 1.82
C ARG A 187 9.38 2.86 3.20
N MET A 188 9.21 4.00 3.87
CA MET A 188 9.49 4.15 5.30
C MET A 188 8.25 4.66 6.01
N LYS A 189 7.70 3.91 6.95
CA LYS A 189 6.66 4.38 7.88
C LYS A 189 7.34 4.80 9.18
N ILE A 190 7.01 6.00 9.64
CA ILE A 190 7.50 6.55 10.89
C ILE A 190 6.29 6.85 11.77
N ASP A 191 6.38 6.31 12.98
CA ASP A 191 5.48 6.55 14.09
C ASP A 191 6.36 6.68 15.35
N ALA A 192 7.20 7.71 15.35
CA ALA A 192 8.21 7.93 16.40
C ALA A 192 7.72 8.93 17.45
N GLN A 193 6.40 9.09 17.55
CA GLN A 193 5.70 9.86 18.55
C GLN A 193 6.31 11.25 18.75
N GLY A 194 6.09 12.12 17.76
CA GLY A 194 6.54 13.51 17.75
C GLY A 194 7.99 13.73 17.33
N SER A 195 8.77 12.67 17.14
CA SER A 195 10.16 12.71 16.66
C SER A 195 10.31 12.36 15.17
N ASP A 196 9.20 12.23 14.45
CA ASP A 196 9.14 11.70 13.09
C ASP A 196 10.03 12.48 12.12
N LEU A 197 10.01 13.81 12.21
CA LEU A 197 10.83 14.66 11.36
C LEU A 197 12.33 14.51 11.67
N ASP A 198 12.70 14.24 12.92
CA ASP A 198 14.09 14.03 13.31
C ASP A 198 14.63 12.70 12.77
N VAL A 199 13.79 11.66 12.71
CA VAL A 199 14.11 10.39 12.04
C VAL A 199 14.54 10.66 10.61
N VAL A 200 13.74 11.42 9.84
CA VAL A 200 14.08 11.74 8.44
C VAL A 200 15.35 12.58 8.36
N LYS A 201 15.48 13.63 9.19
CA LYS A 201 16.68 14.48 9.24
C LYS A 201 17.95 13.69 9.55
N SER A 202 17.84 12.64 10.37
CA SER A 202 18.97 11.78 10.74
C SER A 202 19.54 10.96 9.56
N ALA A 203 18.87 10.92 8.40
CA ALA A 203 19.42 10.33 7.18
C ALA A 203 20.59 11.13 6.59
N GLY A 204 20.66 12.44 6.87
CA GLY A 204 21.74 13.33 6.43
C GLY A 204 22.02 13.23 4.92
N PRO A 205 23.25 12.87 4.49
CA PRO A 205 23.58 12.79 3.06
C PRO A 205 22.85 11.65 2.32
N TYR A 206 22.23 10.71 3.05
CA TYR A 206 21.51 9.56 2.49
C TYR A 206 19.99 9.81 2.30
N LEU A 207 19.53 11.06 2.38
CA LEU A 207 18.11 11.40 2.14
C LEU A 207 17.58 10.94 0.76
N LYS A 208 18.46 10.79 -0.24
CA LYS A 208 18.08 10.36 -1.59
C LYS A 208 17.68 8.89 -1.68
N GLN A 209 18.07 8.09 -0.69
CA GLN A 209 17.71 6.68 -0.61
C GLN A 209 16.24 6.50 -0.20
N LEU A 210 15.66 7.46 0.52
CA LEU A 210 14.27 7.40 0.97
C LEU A 210 13.33 7.82 -0.16
N LEU A 211 12.68 6.87 -0.84
CA LEU A 211 11.86 7.19 -2.01
C LEU A 211 10.45 7.66 -1.65
N PHE A 212 9.85 6.99 -0.65
CA PHE A 212 8.50 7.25 -0.16
C PHE A 212 8.49 7.15 1.37
N VAL A 213 7.96 8.18 2.05
CA VAL A 213 7.98 8.29 3.51
C VAL A 213 6.56 8.58 3.99
N VAL A 214 6.06 7.81 4.95
CA VAL A 214 4.80 8.08 5.65
C VAL A 214 5.15 8.50 7.07
N MET A 215 4.57 9.60 7.53
CA MET A 215 4.78 10.12 8.87
C MET A 215 3.43 10.42 9.50
N GLU A 216 3.28 10.03 10.76
CA GLU A 216 2.20 10.57 11.58
C GLU A 216 2.49 12.05 11.87
N THR A 217 1.50 12.92 11.65
CA THR A 217 1.66 14.34 11.91
C THR A 217 0.52 14.88 12.74
N GLN A 218 0.86 15.69 13.74
CA GLN A 218 -0.13 16.38 14.56
C GLN A 218 -0.68 17.61 13.83
N GLY A 219 -2.01 17.77 13.85
CA GLY A 219 -2.69 18.91 13.26
C GLY A 219 -2.17 20.28 13.75
N THR A 220 -2.21 21.29 12.87
CA THR A 220 -1.66 22.63 13.17
C THR A 220 -2.32 23.32 14.37
N PHE A 221 -3.62 23.04 14.60
CA PHE A 221 -4.42 23.66 15.66
C PHE A 221 -4.68 22.71 16.82
N GLU A 222 -3.77 21.77 17.06
CA GLU A 222 -3.79 20.85 18.21
C GLU A 222 -2.68 21.23 19.20
N ALA A 223 -2.92 20.99 20.50
CA ALA A 223 -1.89 21.17 21.51
C ALA A 223 -0.75 20.15 21.29
N PRO A 224 0.54 20.57 21.25
CA PRO A 224 1.67 19.67 21.03
C PRO A 224 1.79 18.66 22.17
N LEU A 225 1.73 17.37 21.87
CA LEU A 225 1.88 16.30 22.86
C LEU A 225 3.29 16.24 23.44
N TYR A 226 4.31 16.46 22.59
CA TYR A 226 5.71 16.35 22.97
C TYR A 226 6.46 17.68 22.87
N GLU A 227 7.49 17.85 23.69
CA GLU A 227 8.32 19.06 23.69
C GLU A 227 9.02 19.25 22.35
N GLY A 228 8.80 20.44 21.76
CA GLY A 228 9.38 20.82 20.47
C GLY A 228 8.90 19.98 19.27
N GLN A 229 7.81 19.22 19.41
CA GLN A 229 7.18 18.51 18.30
C GLN A 229 6.82 19.48 17.16
N ALA A 230 7.16 19.11 15.94
CA ALA A 230 6.83 19.92 14.77
C ALA A 230 5.32 19.80 14.47
N SER A 231 4.66 20.92 14.19
CA SER A 231 3.29 20.90 13.67
C SER A 231 3.25 20.36 12.24
N CYS A 232 2.09 19.92 11.77
CA CYS A 232 1.90 19.46 10.39
C CYS A 232 2.44 20.45 9.34
N ASP A 233 2.19 21.75 9.48
CA ASP A 233 2.72 22.77 8.56
C ASP A 233 4.25 22.86 8.59
N GLN A 234 4.85 22.75 9.78
CA GLN A 234 6.31 22.71 9.93
C GLN A 234 6.89 21.45 9.30
N VAL A 235 6.28 20.27 9.51
CA VAL A 235 6.68 19.01 8.86
C VAL A 235 6.63 19.16 7.34
N GLN A 236 5.54 19.68 6.78
CA GLN A 236 5.44 19.88 5.33
C GLN A 236 6.49 20.85 4.78
N ALA A 237 6.74 21.97 5.48
CA ALA A 237 7.74 22.95 5.08
C ALA A 237 9.16 22.35 5.09
N GLU A 238 9.49 21.61 6.15
CA GLU A 238 10.79 20.97 6.34
C GLU A 238 10.99 19.82 5.35
N MET A 239 10.01 18.94 5.17
CA MET A 239 10.07 17.88 4.15
C MET A 239 10.26 18.45 2.75
N ARG A 240 9.62 19.59 2.44
CA ARG A 240 9.85 20.31 1.18
C ARG A 240 11.29 20.81 1.06
N ALA A 241 11.87 21.35 2.12
CA ALA A 241 13.27 21.78 2.15
C ALA A 241 14.24 20.59 1.98
N LEU A 242 13.90 19.42 2.51
CA LEU A 242 14.66 18.16 2.36
C LEU A 242 14.51 17.49 0.98
N GLY A 243 13.75 18.11 0.06
CA GLY A 243 13.59 17.62 -1.31
C GLY A 243 12.41 16.67 -1.52
N PHE A 244 11.48 16.61 -0.58
CA PHE A 244 10.24 15.86 -0.72
C PHE A 244 9.07 16.77 -1.13
N ILE A 245 7.97 16.14 -1.51
CA ILE A 245 6.66 16.76 -1.71
C ILE A 245 5.59 15.76 -1.24
N LEU A 246 4.34 16.20 -1.10
CA LEU A 246 3.23 15.29 -0.82
C LEU A 246 3.05 14.30 -1.98
N ALA A 247 2.88 13.02 -1.64
CA ALA A 247 2.54 11.99 -2.62
C ALA A 247 1.09 12.11 -3.09
N ASP A 248 0.18 12.51 -2.19
CA ASP A 248 -1.21 12.85 -2.50
C ASP A 248 -1.48 14.33 -2.22
N THR A 249 -1.69 15.13 -3.27
CA THR A 249 -2.00 16.55 -3.11
C THR A 249 -3.38 16.80 -2.49
N ARG A 250 -4.27 15.81 -2.43
CA ARG A 250 -5.54 15.94 -1.72
C ARG A 250 -5.38 15.85 -0.21
N SER A 251 -4.20 15.46 0.27
CA SER A 251 -3.81 15.59 1.67
C SER A 251 -3.36 17.01 2.04
N LEU A 252 -3.30 17.96 1.09
CA LEU A 252 -3.00 19.37 1.41
C LEU A 252 -3.92 19.97 2.49
N PRO A 253 -5.24 19.69 2.52
CA PRO A 253 -6.10 20.16 3.60
C PRO A 253 -5.83 19.48 4.94
N ALA A 254 -5.08 18.36 5.01
CA ALA A 254 -4.88 17.57 6.24
C ALA A 254 -4.38 18.43 7.41
N CYS A 255 -3.38 19.29 7.19
CA CYS A 255 -2.86 20.17 8.25
C CYS A 255 -3.86 21.22 8.74
N ASN A 256 -4.83 21.60 7.90
CA ASN A 256 -5.72 22.74 8.11
C ASN A 256 -7.20 22.33 8.17
N ARG A 257 -7.51 21.07 8.54
CA ARG A 257 -8.90 20.61 8.72
C ARG A 257 -9.51 21.19 9.99
N THR A 258 -9.85 22.47 9.94
CA THR A 258 -10.70 23.14 10.93
C THR A 258 -12.17 22.74 10.68
N GLY A 259 -12.64 21.67 11.33
CA GLY A 259 -14.05 21.54 11.72
C GLY A 259 -15.14 21.21 10.68
N ALA A 260 -14.86 20.83 9.43
CA ALA A 260 -15.91 20.54 8.45
C ALA A 260 -16.33 19.05 8.32
N LEU A 261 -15.52 18.11 8.81
CA LEU A 261 -15.86 16.68 8.82
C LEU A 261 -16.16 16.23 10.26
N PRO A 262 -17.17 15.37 10.46
CA PRO A 262 -17.63 14.95 11.80
C PRO A 262 -16.63 14.06 12.57
N TYR A 263 -15.46 13.74 11.98
CA TYR A 263 -14.42 12.95 12.62
C TYR A 263 -13.17 13.81 12.93
N PRO A 264 -12.86 14.02 14.22
CA PRO A 264 -11.68 14.76 14.64
C PRO A 264 -10.45 13.85 14.63
N PHE A 265 -9.74 13.80 13.51
CA PHE A 265 -8.38 13.25 13.52
C PHE A 265 -7.45 14.32 14.09
N HIS A 266 -6.80 14.03 15.24
CA HIS A 266 -5.77 14.89 15.86
C HIS A 266 -4.40 14.64 15.23
N GLU A 267 -4.18 13.40 14.79
CA GLU A 267 -3.05 12.93 14.02
C GLU A 267 -3.54 12.39 12.68
N GLU A 268 -2.75 12.60 11.63
CA GLU A 268 -3.01 12.04 10.30
C GLU A 268 -1.69 11.60 9.66
N ASP A 269 -1.73 10.43 9.04
CA ASP A 269 -0.65 9.91 8.22
C ASP A 269 -0.51 10.70 6.93
N ILE A 270 0.66 11.31 6.75
CA ILE A 270 1.00 12.06 5.55
C ILE A 270 2.11 11.34 4.80
N ALA A 271 1.82 11.05 3.53
CA ALA A 271 2.77 10.45 2.61
C ALA A 271 3.54 11.51 1.82
N PHE A 272 4.85 11.35 1.79
CA PHE A 272 5.81 12.18 1.06
C PHE A 272 6.58 11.33 0.05
N VAL A 273 6.90 11.94 -1.09
CA VAL A 273 7.73 11.34 -2.13
C VAL A 273 8.84 12.31 -2.54
N ARG A 274 9.97 11.77 -3.00
CA ARG A 274 11.05 12.57 -3.60
C ARG A 274 10.52 13.48 -4.72
N ARG A 275 10.90 14.76 -4.71
CA ARG A 275 10.44 15.76 -5.69
C ARG A 275 10.72 15.36 -7.13
N GLU A 276 11.87 14.73 -7.38
CA GLU A 276 12.28 14.21 -8.68
C GLU A 276 11.32 13.14 -9.23
N LEU A 277 10.63 12.40 -8.36
CA LEU A 277 9.67 11.36 -8.72
C LEU A 277 8.24 11.89 -8.91
N HIS A 278 7.98 13.17 -8.61
CA HIS A 278 6.64 13.76 -8.64
C HIS A 278 5.86 13.46 -9.92
N HIS A 279 6.53 13.53 -11.08
CA HIS A 279 5.90 13.32 -12.37
C HIS A 279 5.30 11.91 -12.56
N LEU A 280 5.77 10.91 -11.81
CA LEU A 280 5.24 9.53 -11.80
C LEU A 280 4.05 9.39 -10.85
N TRP A 281 4.09 10.12 -9.73
CA TRP A 281 3.09 10.10 -8.67
C TRP A 281 1.94 11.08 -8.91
N ARG A 282 2.18 12.10 -9.74
CA ARG A 282 1.17 13.08 -10.09
C ARG A 282 -0.02 12.37 -10.71
N ASP A 283 -1.19 12.71 -10.20
CA ASP A 283 -2.48 12.15 -10.58
C ASP A 283 -2.67 10.67 -10.20
N PHE A 284 -1.66 9.96 -9.66
CA PHE A 284 -1.76 8.54 -9.34
C PHE A 284 -2.94 8.24 -8.42
N TYR A 285 -3.04 8.90 -7.28
CA TYR A 285 -4.15 8.65 -6.37
C TYR A 285 -5.50 9.17 -6.86
N HIS A 286 -5.52 10.13 -7.79
CA HIS A 286 -6.75 10.53 -8.47
C HIS A 286 -7.20 9.48 -9.50
N GLU A 287 -6.24 8.85 -10.18
CA GLU A 287 -6.45 7.79 -11.16
C GLU A 287 -6.74 6.44 -10.51
N HIS A 288 -6.20 6.19 -9.31
CA HIS A 288 -6.39 4.99 -8.50
C HIS A 288 -6.98 5.39 -7.14
N PRO A 289 -8.27 5.74 -7.07
CA PRO A 289 -8.94 6.18 -5.85
C PRO A 289 -8.90 5.11 -4.74
N TYR A 290 -8.93 3.84 -5.11
CA TYR A 290 -8.76 2.70 -4.21
C TYR A 290 -7.31 2.48 -3.74
N CYS A 291 -6.38 3.39 -4.06
CA CYS A 291 -5.07 3.43 -3.44
C CYS A 291 -4.98 4.51 -2.35
N GLN A 292 -6.08 5.22 -2.05
CA GLN A 292 -6.14 6.17 -0.93
C GLN A 292 -6.05 5.48 0.43
N HIS A 293 -5.54 6.25 1.41
CA HIS A 293 -5.76 6.15 2.87
C HIS A 293 -6.03 4.75 3.44
N GLY A 294 -5.04 4.22 4.17
CA GLY A 294 -5.07 2.88 4.78
C GLY A 294 -4.50 1.77 3.89
N ILE A 295 -4.14 2.12 2.65
CA ILE A 295 -3.72 1.17 1.62
C ILE A 295 -2.22 1.29 1.36
N VAL A 296 -1.58 0.13 1.22
CA VAL A 296 -0.13 -0.03 1.26
C VAL A 296 0.48 0.45 -0.05
N SER A 297 1.04 1.65 0.00
CA SER A 297 1.74 2.29 -1.12
C SER A 297 3.24 2.34 -0.88
N ALA A 298 4.02 2.12 -1.91
CA ALA A 298 5.48 2.23 -1.90
C ALA A 298 5.99 2.77 -3.23
N ALA A 299 7.25 3.17 -3.28
CA ALA A 299 7.95 3.42 -4.51
C ALA A 299 8.56 2.12 -5.04
N GLY A 300 8.23 1.75 -6.29
CA GLY A 300 8.88 0.66 -7.00
C GLY A 300 10.35 0.95 -7.31
N ALA A 301 11.05 0.01 -7.95
CA ALA A 301 12.50 0.11 -8.22
C ALA A 301 12.90 1.37 -9.02
N CYS A 302 12.01 1.87 -9.86
CA CYS A 302 12.19 3.09 -10.65
C CYS A 302 11.59 4.35 -9.99
N GLY A 303 11.16 4.27 -8.74
CA GLY A 303 10.50 5.36 -8.02
C GLY A 303 9.04 5.63 -8.42
N GLY A 304 8.45 4.83 -9.31
CA GLY A 304 7.01 4.91 -9.64
C GLY A 304 6.14 4.33 -8.52
N PRO A 305 4.86 4.75 -8.40
CA PRO A 305 3.98 4.24 -7.36
C PRO A 305 3.66 2.75 -7.55
N TYR A 306 3.77 2.03 -6.46
CA TYR A 306 3.26 0.68 -6.28
C TYR A 306 2.20 0.72 -5.17
N CYS A 307 1.05 0.13 -5.41
CA CYS A 307 -0.07 0.10 -4.46
C CYS A 307 -0.66 -1.30 -4.42
N MET A 308 -1.08 -1.74 -3.24
CA MET A 308 -1.85 -2.97 -3.06
C MET A 308 -3.18 -2.63 -2.45
N ALA A 309 -4.28 -3.05 -3.04
CA ALA A 309 -5.62 -2.94 -2.48
C ALA A 309 -6.11 -4.34 -2.07
N PRO A 310 -5.89 -4.76 -0.81
CA PRO A 310 -6.17 -6.12 -0.34
C PRO A 310 -7.64 -6.50 -0.49
N GLU A 311 -8.55 -5.54 -0.31
CA GLU A 311 -10.01 -5.73 -0.44
C GLU A 311 -10.39 -6.26 -1.81
N PHE A 312 -9.64 -5.84 -2.83
CA PHE A 312 -9.85 -6.23 -4.22
C PHE A 312 -8.87 -7.33 -4.68
N LYS A 313 -7.95 -7.77 -3.80
CA LYS A 313 -6.81 -8.65 -4.13
C LYS A 313 -6.07 -8.17 -5.38
N LEU A 314 -5.90 -6.85 -5.48
CA LEU A 314 -5.39 -6.13 -6.64
C LEU A 314 -4.08 -5.44 -6.29
N HIS A 315 -3.13 -5.53 -7.20
CA HIS A 315 -1.86 -4.81 -7.14
C HIS A 315 -1.77 -3.89 -8.34
N VAL A 316 -1.33 -2.65 -8.11
CA VAL A 316 -1.06 -1.68 -9.16
C VAL A 316 0.41 -1.32 -9.09
N ASN A 317 1.13 -1.57 -10.18
CA ASN A 317 2.50 -1.12 -10.34
C ASN A 317 2.58 -0.16 -11.52
N ARG A 318 2.88 1.11 -11.25
CA ARG A 318 3.16 2.11 -12.28
C ARG A 318 4.66 2.10 -12.59
N SER A 319 5.04 1.43 -13.68
CA SER A 319 6.37 1.58 -14.23
C SER A 319 6.44 2.89 -15.03
N GLY A 320 7.55 3.62 -14.90
CA GLY A 320 7.79 4.79 -15.75
C GLY A 320 8.96 5.69 -15.42
N GLY A 321 9.55 5.56 -14.24
CA GLY A 321 10.79 6.27 -13.91
C GLY A 321 12.00 5.81 -14.72
N CYS A 322 12.05 4.54 -15.16
CA CYS A 322 13.22 4.00 -15.86
C CYS A 322 13.25 4.29 -17.37
N ALA A 323 12.10 4.50 -18.01
CA ALA A 323 11.98 4.63 -19.46
C ALA A 323 11.25 5.89 -19.95
N ASP A 324 10.89 6.81 -19.04
CA ASP A 324 10.03 7.99 -19.31
C ASP A 324 8.66 7.63 -19.92
N LEU A 325 8.21 6.39 -19.74
CA LEU A 325 6.93 5.87 -20.23
C LEU A 325 6.11 5.33 -19.05
N ILE A 326 4.95 5.92 -18.79
CA ILE A 326 3.99 5.44 -17.80
C ILE A 326 3.27 4.22 -18.36
N GLN A 327 3.43 3.10 -17.68
CA GLN A 327 2.63 1.90 -17.84
C GLN A 327 2.11 1.47 -16.47
N ASP A 328 0.79 1.33 -16.37
CA ASP A 328 0.17 0.72 -15.20
C ASP A 328 0.00 -0.76 -15.43
N THR A 329 0.43 -1.58 -14.47
CA THR A 329 0.26 -3.02 -14.47
C THR A 329 -0.63 -3.38 -13.29
N LEU A 330 -1.83 -3.87 -13.59
CA LEU A 330 -2.81 -4.34 -12.64
C LEU A 330 -2.70 -5.85 -12.56
N VAL A 331 -2.42 -6.38 -11.37
CA VAL A 331 -2.30 -7.82 -11.15
C VAL A 331 -3.38 -8.24 -10.16
N PHE A 332 -4.26 -9.12 -10.61
CA PHE A 332 -5.27 -9.77 -9.79
C PHE A 332 -4.80 -11.19 -9.48
N SER A 333 -4.76 -11.54 -8.20
CA SER A 333 -4.39 -12.91 -7.79
C SER A 333 -5.32 -13.98 -8.41
N SER A 334 -4.98 -15.26 -8.28
CA SER A 334 -5.73 -16.38 -8.88
C SER A 334 -7.06 -16.71 -8.20
N HIS A 335 -7.36 -16.13 -7.04
CA HIS A 335 -8.51 -16.50 -6.21
C HIS A 335 -9.75 -15.59 -6.22
N PRO A 336 -9.71 -14.29 -6.57
CA PRO A 336 -10.87 -13.43 -6.49
C PRO A 336 -11.88 -13.81 -7.58
N VAL A 337 -13.13 -13.94 -7.16
CA VAL A 337 -14.31 -13.89 -8.05
C VAL A 337 -14.62 -12.41 -8.24
N GLY A 338 -14.84 -11.97 -9.46
CA GLY A 338 -15.13 -10.57 -9.77
C GLY A 338 -14.93 -10.27 -11.25
N MET A 339 -14.96 -9.00 -11.62
CA MET A 339 -14.72 -8.61 -13.01
C MET A 339 -13.92 -7.32 -13.15
N VAL A 340 -13.29 -7.18 -14.32
CA VAL A 340 -12.68 -5.95 -14.80
C VAL A 340 -13.42 -5.47 -16.05
N LEU A 341 -13.97 -4.26 -16.02
CA LEU A 341 -14.58 -3.61 -17.17
C LEU A 341 -13.60 -2.63 -17.80
N LEU A 342 -13.06 -2.98 -18.97
CA LEU A 342 -12.15 -2.13 -19.74
C LEU A 342 -12.93 -1.31 -20.76
N TRP A 343 -12.97 0.01 -20.58
CA TRP A 343 -13.53 0.98 -21.49
C TRP A 343 -12.41 1.68 -22.23
N THR A 344 -12.27 1.39 -23.52
CA THR A 344 -11.08 1.78 -24.27
C THR A 344 -11.46 2.51 -25.54
N SER A 345 -11.01 3.76 -25.68
CA SER A 345 -11.16 4.49 -26.94
C SER A 345 -10.43 3.77 -28.08
N GLY A 346 -10.91 3.90 -29.32
CA GLY A 346 -10.27 3.28 -30.48
C GLY A 346 -8.77 3.59 -30.62
N ALA A 347 -8.34 4.80 -30.27
CA ALA A 347 -6.92 5.21 -30.31
C ALA A 347 -6.06 4.52 -29.24
N CYS A 348 -6.64 4.03 -28.15
CA CYS A 348 -5.92 3.42 -27.03
C CYS A 348 -5.98 1.90 -27.02
N TRP A 349 -6.70 1.28 -27.94
CA TRP A 349 -6.88 -0.17 -27.98
C TRP A 349 -5.55 -0.93 -28.02
N GLY A 350 -4.62 -0.50 -28.88
CA GLY A 350 -3.29 -1.13 -28.99
C GLY A 350 -2.37 -0.90 -27.78
N ASN A 351 -2.78 -0.10 -26.79
CA ASN A 351 -2.01 0.21 -25.60
C ASN A 351 -2.48 -0.57 -24.36
N ILE A 352 -3.47 -1.45 -24.50
CA ILE A 352 -3.91 -2.34 -23.43
C ILE A 352 -3.53 -3.78 -23.78
N GLN A 353 -2.90 -4.45 -22.84
CA GLN A 353 -2.58 -5.87 -22.94
C GLN A 353 -3.22 -6.60 -21.76
N VAL A 354 -3.84 -7.73 -22.06
CA VAL A 354 -4.45 -8.61 -21.07
C VAL A 354 -3.80 -9.98 -21.22
N SER A 355 -3.26 -10.51 -20.13
CA SER A 355 -2.59 -11.80 -20.11
C SER A 355 -2.88 -12.55 -18.81
N MET A 356 -2.59 -13.85 -18.84
CA MET A 356 -2.63 -14.72 -17.67
C MET A 356 -1.20 -15.17 -17.37
N ASP A 357 -0.78 -15.09 -16.10
CA ASP A 357 0.53 -15.57 -15.65
C ASP A 357 0.41 -16.19 -14.24
N GLY A 358 0.86 -17.44 -14.09
CA GLY A 358 0.74 -18.17 -12.82
C GLY A 358 -0.69 -18.22 -12.25
N GLY A 359 -1.72 -18.23 -13.12
CA GLY A 359 -3.13 -18.16 -12.73
C GLY A 359 -3.63 -16.77 -12.30
N SER A 360 -2.78 -15.75 -12.35
CA SER A 360 -3.15 -14.35 -12.09
C SER A 360 -3.55 -13.64 -13.38
N LEU A 361 -4.56 -12.78 -13.31
CA LEU A 361 -4.93 -11.91 -14.43
C LEU A 361 -4.07 -10.65 -14.37
N ILE A 362 -3.40 -10.34 -15.49
CA ILE A 362 -2.57 -9.16 -15.64
C ILE A 362 -3.20 -8.25 -16.70
N VAL A 363 -3.45 -7.00 -16.33
CA VAL A 363 -3.88 -5.94 -17.25
C VAL A 363 -2.81 -4.85 -17.28
N GLN A 364 -2.15 -4.69 -18.42
CA GLN A 364 -1.15 -3.64 -18.65
C GLN A 364 -1.74 -2.53 -19.50
N VAL A 365 -1.52 -1.28 -19.08
CA VAL A 365 -2.02 -0.09 -19.76
C VAL A 365 -0.88 0.89 -19.99
N LEU A 366 -0.42 1.00 -21.24
CA LEU A 366 0.59 1.95 -21.65
C LEU A 366 -0.03 3.34 -21.86
N GLN A 367 0.20 4.25 -20.91
CA GLN A 367 -0.39 5.59 -20.98
C GLN A 367 0.41 6.57 -21.86
N GLY A 368 1.68 6.26 -22.14
CA GLY A 368 2.61 7.10 -22.91
C GLY A 368 3.61 7.81 -22.01
N ARG A 369 4.11 8.99 -22.40
CA ARG A 369 5.22 9.65 -21.69
C ARG A 369 4.84 10.10 -20.27
N ALA A 370 5.80 9.99 -19.35
CA ALA A 370 5.63 10.44 -17.98
C ALA A 370 5.53 11.97 -17.87
N ARG A 371 6.17 12.68 -18.80
CA ARG A 371 6.10 14.13 -18.93
C ARG A 371 5.25 14.54 -20.14
N GLY A 372 4.46 15.60 -19.95
CA GLY A 372 3.59 16.15 -20.99
C GLY A 372 2.21 15.49 -21.02
N ARG A 373 1.56 15.57 -22.19
CA ARG A 373 0.22 14.99 -22.41
C ARG A 373 0.35 13.49 -22.67
N ARG A 374 -0.24 12.68 -21.79
CA ARG A 374 -0.35 11.22 -21.98
C ARG A 374 -1.17 10.90 -23.23
N HIS A 375 -0.74 9.90 -23.98
CA HIS A 375 -1.42 9.45 -25.19
C HIS A 375 -2.73 8.74 -24.83
N CYS A 376 -2.67 7.86 -23.83
CA CYS A 376 -3.78 7.09 -23.32
C CYS A 376 -3.90 7.28 -21.82
N PRO A 377 -4.37 8.46 -21.34
CA PRO A 377 -4.62 8.65 -19.93
C PRO A 377 -5.67 7.63 -19.47
N SER A 378 -5.45 7.04 -18.30
CA SER A 378 -6.34 6.02 -17.76
C SER A 378 -6.82 6.40 -16.38
N LYS A 379 -8.11 6.18 -16.14
CA LYS A 379 -8.74 6.30 -14.83
C LYS A 379 -9.26 4.93 -14.40
N PHE A 380 -9.04 4.61 -13.14
CA PHE A 380 -9.43 3.35 -12.55
C PHE A 380 -10.44 3.64 -11.45
N ASP A 381 -11.50 2.85 -11.37
CA ASP A 381 -12.49 2.91 -10.30
C ASP A 381 -12.71 1.48 -9.80
N ALA A 382 -12.91 1.27 -8.50
CA ALA A 382 -13.17 -0.06 -7.95
C ALA A 382 -14.34 0.00 -6.97
N VAL A 383 -15.20 -1.02 -7.01
CA VAL A 383 -16.33 -1.19 -6.09
C VAL A 383 -16.39 -2.63 -5.63
N GLN A 384 -16.54 -2.83 -4.33
CA GLN A 384 -16.77 -4.16 -3.76
C GLN A 384 -18.26 -4.51 -3.87
N SER A 385 -18.57 -5.66 -4.44
CA SER A 385 -19.95 -6.20 -4.51
C SER A 385 -20.08 -7.48 -3.69
N LEU A 386 -21.33 -7.98 -3.56
CA LEU A 386 -21.61 -9.29 -2.96
C LEU A 386 -20.95 -10.46 -3.71
N HIS A 387 -20.68 -10.30 -5.01
CA HIS A 387 -20.04 -11.30 -5.87
C HIS A 387 -18.55 -11.02 -6.11
N GLY A 388 -17.97 -10.08 -5.35
CA GLY A 388 -16.56 -9.71 -5.41
C GLY A 388 -16.27 -8.36 -6.06
N PRO A 389 -14.98 -8.03 -6.30
CA PRO A 389 -14.56 -6.78 -6.93
C PRO A 389 -15.13 -6.55 -8.32
N ILE A 390 -15.56 -5.31 -8.56
CA ILE A 390 -15.75 -4.75 -9.91
C ILE A 390 -14.75 -3.63 -10.09
N VAL A 391 -13.77 -3.84 -10.97
CA VAL A 391 -12.78 -2.82 -11.32
C VAL A 391 -13.12 -2.27 -12.71
N ARG A 392 -13.22 -0.95 -12.83
CA ARG A 392 -13.46 -0.26 -14.10
C ARG A 392 -12.18 0.45 -14.51
N VAL A 393 -11.74 0.22 -15.74
CA VAL A 393 -10.58 0.90 -16.33
C VAL A 393 -11.08 1.69 -17.52
N ARG A 394 -10.90 3.01 -17.51
CA ARG A 394 -11.29 3.91 -18.61
C ARG A 394 -10.04 4.50 -19.23
N SER A 395 -9.74 4.12 -20.47
CA SER A 395 -8.51 4.49 -21.17
C SER A 395 -8.78 5.32 -22.43
N GLY A 396 -8.19 6.51 -22.48
CA GLY A 396 -8.29 7.46 -23.58
C GLY A 396 -9.34 8.55 -23.37
N ARG A 397 -9.47 9.43 -24.38
CA ARG A 397 -10.44 10.55 -24.40
C ARG A 397 -11.49 10.27 -25.47
N GLY A 398 -12.75 10.63 -25.19
CA GLY A 398 -13.85 10.47 -26.14
C GLY A 398 -15.20 10.40 -25.42
N SER A 399 -16.29 10.47 -26.19
CA SER A 399 -17.62 10.11 -25.69
C SER A 399 -17.70 8.60 -25.47
N SER A 400 -18.66 8.17 -24.64
CA SER A 400 -18.93 6.75 -24.39
C SER A 400 -19.26 5.97 -25.67
N SER A 401 -19.78 6.62 -26.71
CA SER A 401 -20.08 6.03 -28.01
C SER A 401 -18.86 5.47 -28.75
N ASP A 402 -17.67 5.99 -28.47
CA ASP A 402 -16.44 5.66 -29.23
C ASP A 402 -15.57 4.66 -28.45
N GLN A 403 -16.06 4.19 -27.30
CA GLN A 403 -15.35 3.28 -26.41
C GLN A 403 -15.78 1.85 -26.70
N ARG A 404 -14.78 0.98 -26.90
CA ARG A 404 -14.97 -0.46 -26.87
C ARG A 404 -14.96 -0.92 -25.42
N VAL A 405 -15.89 -1.80 -25.07
CA VAL A 405 -15.99 -2.36 -23.73
C VAL A 405 -15.55 -3.81 -23.73
N GLN A 406 -14.65 -4.19 -22.83
CA GLN A 406 -14.33 -5.58 -22.55
C GLN A 406 -14.69 -5.90 -21.11
N MET A 407 -15.37 -7.01 -20.89
CA MET A 407 -15.64 -7.59 -19.59
C MET A 407 -14.67 -8.75 -19.37
N LEU A 408 -13.71 -8.58 -18.48
CA LEU A 408 -12.77 -9.63 -18.08
C LEU A 408 -13.28 -10.26 -16.80
N LEU A 409 -13.49 -11.57 -16.78
CA LEU A 409 -13.76 -12.28 -15.53
C LEU A 409 -12.46 -12.53 -14.77
N LEU A 410 -12.51 -12.43 -13.44
CA LEU A 410 -11.36 -12.73 -12.59
C LEU A 410 -11.18 -14.26 -12.40
N PRO A 411 -9.96 -14.75 -12.16
CA PRO A 411 -9.65 -16.19 -12.22
C PRO A 411 -10.41 -17.05 -11.19
N GLY A 412 -10.85 -16.46 -10.08
CA GLY A 412 -11.64 -17.17 -9.06
C GLY A 412 -12.98 -17.70 -9.56
N PHE A 413 -13.47 -17.22 -10.71
CA PHE A 413 -14.63 -17.77 -11.42
C PHE A 413 -14.50 -19.27 -11.74
N LEU A 414 -13.27 -19.77 -11.89
CA LEU A 414 -13.00 -21.19 -12.14
C LEU A 414 -13.25 -22.09 -10.92
N ASN A 415 -13.35 -21.49 -9.72
CA ASN A 415 -13.38 -22.22 -8.45
C ASN A 415 -14.75 -22.16 -7.74
N ILE A 416 -15.77 -21.55 -8.36
CA ILE A 416 -17.10 -21.43 -7.76
C ILE A 416 -18.07 -22.48 -8.32
N THR A 417 -19.05 -22.87 -7.51
CA THR A 417 -20.07 -23.84 -7.91
C THR A 417 -21.00 -23.26 -8.97
N SER A 418 -21.56 -24.11 -9.84
CA SER A 418 -22.39 -23.68 -10.98
C SER A 418 -23.57 -22.77 -10.59
N ALA A 419 -24.20 -23.00 -9.44
CA ALA A 419 -25.30 -22.15 -8.96
C ALA A 419 -24.83 -20.73 -8.57
N LYS A 420 -23.71 -20.63 -7.84
CA LYS A 420 -23.12 -19.32 -7.46
C LYS A 420 -22.52 -18.61 -8.66
N LEU A 421 -22.04 -19.38 -9.63
CA LEU A 421 -21.52 -18.90 -10.90
C LEU A 421 -22.60 -18.19 -11.71
N GLU A 422 -23.77 -18.82 -11.86
CA GLU A 422 -24.90 -18.24 -12.58
C GLU A 422 -25.38 -16.95 -11.92
N GLU A 423 -25.54 -16.93 -10.59
CA GLU A 423 -25.92 -15.73 -9.83
C GLU A 423 -24.90 -14.58 -10.00
N ALA A 424 -23.61 -14.86 -9.81
CA ALA A 424 -22.55 -13.85 -9.97
C ALA A 424 -22.47 -13.32 -11.40
N PHE A 425 -22.65 -14.20 -12.37
CA PHE A 425 -22.58 -13.84 -13.78
C PHE A 425 -23.77 -12.97 -14.21
N GLU A 426 -25.01 -13.33 -13.82
CA GLU A 426 -26.20 -12.52 -14.05
C GLU A 426 -26.07 -11.12 -13.44
N TYR A 427 -25.52 -11.03 -12.22
CA TYR A 427 -25.23 -9.75 -11.60
C TYR A 427 -24.23 -8.91 -12.42
N PHE A 428 -23.16 -9.53 -12.93
CA PHE A 428 -22.18 -8.79 -13.73
C PHE A 428 -22.71 -8.38 -15.11
N LEU A 429 -23.50 -9.22 -15.78
CA LEU A 429 -24.22 -8.82 -16.99
C LEU A 429 -25.14 -7.62 -16.72
N PHE A 430 -25.90 -7.65 -15.62
CA PHE A 430 -26.72 -6.52 -15.21
C PHE A 430 -25.89 -5.25 -15.03
N VAL A 431 -24.70 -5.34 -14.42
CA VAL A 431 -23.79 -4.18 -14.29
C VAL A 431 -23.33 -3.67 -15.66
N VAL A 432 -23.03 -4.55 -16.62
CA VAL A 432 -22.62 -4.14 -17.97
C VAL A 432 -23.77 -3.50 -18.74
N ASP A 433 -24.96 -4.08 -18.73
CA ASP A 433 -26.14 -3.54 -19.40
C ASP A 433 -26.50 -2.15 -18.88
N ASN A 434 -26.38 -1.94 -17.56
CA ASN A 434 -26.64 -0.64 -16.93
C ASN A 434 -25.46 0.33 -17.01
N SER A 435 -24.31 -0.10 -17.52
CA SER A 435 -23.14 0.78 -17.69
C SER A 435 -23.20 1.62 -18.97
N GLY A 436 -24.16 1.34 -19.86
CA GLY A 436 -24.32 2.01 -21.16
C GLY A 436 -23.46 1.41 -22.28
N ALA A 437 -22.84 0.25 -22.03
CA ALA A 437 -22.12 -0.51 -23.03
C ALA A 437 -23.13 -1.25 -23.93
N SER A 438 -23.24 -0.84 -25.20
CA SER A 438 -24.13 -1.49 -26.17
C SER A 438 -23.50 -2.68 -26.90
N ASP A 439 -22.16 -2.75 -26.90
CA ASP A 439 -21.38 -3.79 -27.53
C ASP A 439 -20.13 -4.06 -26.66
N PHE A 440 -20.09 -5.24 -26.06
CA PHE A 440 -18.98 -5.62 -25.18
C PHE A 440 -18.47 -7.02 -25.52
N HIS A 441 -17.16 -7.19 -25.36
CA HIS A 441 -16.51 -8.49 -25.48
C HIS A 441 -16.30 -9.09 -24.10
N LEU A 442 -16.86 -10.27 -23.87
CA LEU A 442 -16.60 -11.03 -22.65
C LEU A 442 -15.34 -11.86 -22.83
N ILE A 443 -14.42 -11.81 -21.86
CA ILE A 443 -13.15 -12.52 -21.87
C ILE A 443 -13.03 -13.36 -20.61
N TRP A 444 -12.76 -14.64 -20.82
CA TRP A 444 -12.53 -15.63 -19.78
C TRP A 444 -11.01 -15.79 -19.50
N PRO A 445 -10.59 -15.87 -18.23
CA PRO A 445 -9.17 -15.90 -17.82
C PRO A 445 -8.51 -17.28 -17.99
N CYS A 446 -8.85 -18.05 -19.03
CA CYS A 446 -8.13 -19.27 -19.41
C CYS A 446 -8.32 -19.58 -20.90
N ALA A 447 -7.54 -20.52 -21.44
CA ALA A 447 -7.69 -20.96 -22.81
C ALA A 447 -9.05 -21.62 -23.05
N CYS A 448 -9.67 -21.49 -24.23
CA CYS A 448 -10.98 -22.10 -24.47
C CYS A 448 -10.97 -23.63 -24.32
N ALA A 449 -9.84 -24.28 -24.57
CA ALA A 449 -9.67 -25.73 -24.41
C ALA A 449 -9.62 -26.18 -22.93
N GLU A 450 -9.34 -25.26 -22.01
CA GLU A 450 -9.29 -25.51 -20.57
C GLU A 450 -10.64 -25.28 -19.89
N LEU A 451 -11.63 -24.73 -20.60
CA LEU A 451 -12.98 -24.56 -20.08
C LEU A 451 -13.69 -25.91 -19.99
N PRO A 452 -14.13 -26.32 -18.79
CA PRO A 452 -15.02 -27.47 -18.66
C PRO A 452 -16.25 -27.31 -19.56
N ALA A 453 -16.74 -28.40 -20.14
CA ALA A 453 -17.91 -28.38 -21.03
C ALA A 453 -19.17 -27.84 -20.33
N ASP A 454 -19.22 -27.90 -19.01
CA ASP A 454 -20.27 -27.42 -18.11
C ASP A 454 -19.91 -26.13 -17.35
N ALA A 455 -18.76 -25.51 -17.64
CA ALA A 455 -18.34 -24.28 -16.97
C ALA A 455 -19.13 -23.04 -17.36
N LEU A 456 -19.88 -23.10 -18.46
CA LEU A 456 -20.74 -21.99 -18.85
C LEU A 456 -22.16 -22.22 -18.36
N PRO A 457 -22.73 -21.30 -17.56
CA PRO A 457 -24.16 -21.23 -17.32
C PRO A 457 -24.96 -21.40 -18.61
N HIS A 458 -26.06 -22.16 -18.55
CA HIS A 458 -26.80 -22.58 -19.74
C HIS A 458 -27.20 -21.41 -20.63
N ARG A 459 -27.58 -20.27 -20.05
CA ARG A 459 -27.93 -19.06 -20.81
C ARG A 459 -26.76 -18.57 -21.67
N ILE A 460 -25.55 -18.60 -21.13
CA ILE A 460 -24.35 -18.14 -21.85
C ILE A 460 -24.02 -19.08 -22.99
N SER A 461 -24.10 -20.39 -22.78
CA SER A 461 -23.80 -21.37 -23.83
C SER A 461 -24.77 -21.32 -25.01
N VAL A 462 -25.96 -20.71 -24.82
CA VAL A 462 -26.94 -20.46 -25.88
C VAL A 462 -26.73 -19.12 -26.57
N GLU A 463 -26.28 -18.08 -25.85
CA GLU A 463 -26.15 -16.72 -26.37
C GLU A 463 -24.74 -16.37 -26.90
N TYR A 464 -23.71 -17.13 -26.51
CA TYR A 464 -22.31 -16.82 -26.81
C TYR A 464 -21.56 -18.03 -27.37
N ARG A 465 -20.66 -17.78 -28.31
CA ARG A 465 -19.68 -18.76 -28.81
C ARG A 465 -18.29 -18.47 -28.26
N LEU A 466 -17.55 -19.53 -27.95
CA LEU A 466 -16.16 -19.43 -27.51
C LEU A 466 -15.22 -19.25 -28.70
N VAL A 467 -14.31 -18.28 -28.60
CA VAL A 467 -13.31 -17.95 -29.62
C VAL A 467 -11.95 -17.82 -28.95
N ASN A 468 -11.00 -18.64 -29.39
CA ASN A 468 -9.62 -18.55 -28.90
C ASN A 468 -9.02 -17.19 -29.25
N GLN A 469 -8.46 -16.51 -28.25
CA GLN A 469 -7.69 -15.29 -28.50
C GLN A 469 -6.33 -15.64 -29.13
N PRO A 470 -5.74 -14.73 -29.92
CA PRO A 470 -4.44 -14.96 -30.58
C PRO A 470 -3.31 -15.34 -29.62
N SER A 471 -3.37 -14.91 -28.36
CA SER A 471 -2.38 -15.27 -27.33
C SER A 471 -2.48 -16.72 -26.87
N GLY A 472 -3.60 -17.41 -27.13
CA GLY A 472 -3.90 -18.76 -26.64
C GLY A 472 -4.15 -18.86 -25.13
N SER A 473 -3.94 -17.79 -24.37
CA SER A 473 -4.01 -17.78 -22.89
C SER A 473 -5.38 -17.38 -22.33
N THR A 474 -6.27 -16.86 -23.17
CA THR A 474 -7.61 -16.39 -22.80
C THR A 474 -8.64 -16.81 -23.85
N CYS A 475 -9.90 -16.88 -23.44
CA CYS A 475 -11.02 -17.23 -24.30
C CYS A 475 -11.97 -16.04 -24.42
N ALA A 476 -12.23 -15.58 -25.63
CA ALA A 476 -13.29 -14.60 -25.84
C ALA A 476 -14.63 -15.29 -26.03
N MET A 477 -15.67 -14.61 -25.62
CA MET A 477 -17.06 -15.02 -25.78
C MET A 477 -17.72 -14.01 -26.67
N GLU A 478 -17.93 -14.38 -27.92
CA GLU A 478 -18.63 -13.55 -28.89
C GLU A 478 -20.11 -13.84 -28.81
N LYS A 479 -20.93 -12.79 -28.70
CA LYS A 479 -22.38 -12.95 -28.79
C LYS A 479 -22.72 -13.57 -30.14
N ILE A 480 -23.56 -14.58 -30.15
CA ILE A 480 -24.11 -15.15 -31.37
C ILE A 480 -25.07 -14.07 -31.90
N GLU A 481 -24.58 -13.19 -32.77
CA GLU A 481 -25.42 -12.22 -33.48
C GLU A 481 -26.56 -13.01 -34.12
N ASP A 482 -27.79 -12.66 -33.74
CA ASP A 482 -29.01 -13.38 -34.08
C ASP A 482 -28.96 -13.93 -35.53
N GLN A 483 -28.79 -15.25 -35.65
CA GLN A 483 -29.74 -15.96 -36.49
C GLN A 483 -31.10 -15.59 -35.91
N VAL A 484 -31.85 -14.69 -36.55
CA VAL A 484 -33.15 -14.19 -36.12
C VAL A 484 -33.99 -15.30 -35.47
N ILE A 485 -33.93 -15.45 -34.14
CA ILE A 485 -34.81 -16.36 -33.42
C ILE A 485 -36.08 -15.55 -33.16
N PRO A 486 -37.22 -15.91 -33.76
CA PRO A 486 -38.45 -15.15 -33.58
C PRO A 486 -38.78 -15.10 -32.09
N ARG A 487 -38.98 -13.88 -31.55
CA ARG A 487 -39.32 -13.59 -30.13
C ARG A 487 -40.63 -14.22 -29.63
N GLY A 488 -41.19 -15.22 -30.33
CA GLY A 488 -42.49 -15.81 -30.06
C GLY A 488 -42.54 -17.02 -29.13
N ILE A 489 -41.42 -17.56 -28.64
CA ILE A 489 -41.42 -18.89 -27.98
C ILE A 489 -41.19 -18.84 -26.45
N TRP A 490 -40.65 -17.76 -25.88
CA TRP A 490 -40.26 -17.74 -24.46
C TRP A 490 -41.30 -17.21 -23.46
N GLN A 491 -42.50 -16.79 -23.90
CA GLN A 491 -43.56 -16.37 -22.96
C GLN A 491 -44.34 -17.53 -22.31
N GLY A 492 -44.02 -18.79 -22.63
CA GLY A 492 -44.76 -19.96 -22.11
C GLY A 492 -44.21 -20.63 -20.85
N LEU A 493 -43.00 -20.30 -20.39
CA LEU A 493 -42.27 -21.12 -19.40
C LEU A 493 -42.17 -20.55 -17.97
N PHE A 494 -42.79 -19.41 -17.67
CA PHE A 494 -42.82 -18.83 -16.30
C PHE A 494 -44.24 -18.65 -15.74
N LYS A 495 -45.14 -19.60 -16.00
CA LYS A 495 -46.41 -19.75 -15.27
C LYS A 495 -46.57 -21.19 -14.78
N GLN A 496 -45.75 -21.60 -13.81
CA GLN A 496 -46.07 -22.55 -12.73
C GLN A 496 -44.79 -22.91 -11.97
N ALA A 497 -44.51 -22.15 -10.92
CA ALA A 497 -43.78 -22.55 -9.72
C ALA A 497 -44.21 -21.62 -8.59
#